data_AF-A0A820M648-F1
#
_entry.id   AF-A0A820M648-F1
#
_cell.length_a   1.000
_cell.length_b   1.000
_cell.length_c   1.000
_cell.angle_alpha   90.00
_cell.angle_beta   90.00
_cell.angle_gamma   90.00
#
_symmetry.space_group_name_H-M   'P 1'
#
loop_
_entity.id
_entity.type
_entity.pdbx_description
1 polymer ?
#
loop_
_entity_poly.entity_id
_entity_poly.type
_entity_poly.pdbx_seq_one_letter_code
_entity_poly.pdbx_strand_id
1 'polypeptide(L)'
;KELPNLKSFWLHCNSKIFVYDELLVPFFHRMSNLENLNLYINVDERKTFFDGNDLKMNIINHLPQLNNFTFNIRSLSSFYNEINLPLNEDIQKTFRDFKDKQIIYWTDYFPKQKKGY
;
A
#
# COMPACT_ATOMS: atom_id res chain seq x y z
N LYS A 1 2.98 -7.22 21.76
CA LYS A 1 3.90 -6.33 22.52
C LYS A 1 4.02 -5.05 21.72
N GLU A 2 3.66 -3.90 22.30
CA GLU A 2 3.79 -2.58 21.66
C GLU A 2 5.27 -2.20 21.51
N LEU A 3 5.58 -1.31 20.56
CA LEU A 3 6.93 -0.78 20.31
C LEU A 3 6.97 0.72 20.67
N PRO A 4 6.86 1.09 21.96
CA PRO A 4 6.56 2.47 22.37
C PRO A 4 7.68 3.47 22.06
N ASN A 5 8.93 3.01 21.88
CA ASN A 5 10.09 3.89 21.65
C ASN A 5 10.45 4.05 20.17
N LEU A 6 9.75 3.34 19.27
CA LEU A 6 10.08 3.36 17.85
C LEU A 6 9.44 4.58 17.19
N LYS A 7 10.26 5.58 16.87
CA LYS A 7 9.83 6.82 16.20
C LYS A 7 9.93 6.75 14.68
N SER A 8 10.83 5.91 14.16
CA SER A 8 11.10 5.82 12.72
C SER A 8 11.17 4.37 12.29
N PHE A 9 10.50 4.05 11.19
CA PHE A 9 10.47 2.70 10.65
C PHE A 9 10.51 2.72 9.13
N TRP A 10 11.30 1.83 8.56
CA TRP A 10 11.38 1.60 7.12
C TRP A 10 11.17 0.13 6.83
N LEU A 11 10.23 -0.15 5.93
CA LEU A 11 10.01 -1.48 5.39
C LEU A 11 10.08 -1.47 3.86
N HIS A 12 10.85 -2.40 3.32
CA HIS A 12 10.78 -2.82 1.93
C HIS A 12 10.23 -4.25 1.91
N CYS A 13 9.04 -4.43 1.37
CA CYS A 13 8.39 -5.72 1.24
C CYS A 13 8.29 -6.10 -0.24
N ASN A 14 8.86 -7.26 -0.61
CA ASN A 14 8.63 -7.90 -1.89
C ASN A 14 7.86 -9.20 -1.61
N SER A 15 6.65 -9.33 -2.15
CA SER A 15 5.82 -10.50 -1.90
C SER A 15 5.06 -10.94 -3.14
N LYS A 16 4.97 -12.25 -3.37
CA LYS A 16 4.13 -12.81 -4.43
C LYS A 16 2.63 -12.72 -4.12
N ILE A 17 2.28 -12.48 -2.85
CA ILE A 17 0.91 -12.39 -2.36
C ILE A 17 0.78 -11.10 -1.55
N PHE A 18 -0.30 -10.37 -1.75
CA PHE A 18 -0.59 -9.18 -0.95
C PHE A 18 -0.86 -9.56 0.50
N VAL A 19 0.08 -9.24 1.39
CA VAL A 19 0.00 -9.50 2.84
C VAL A 19 -0.32 -8.24 3.65
N TYR A 20 -0.77 -7.19 2.98
CA TYR A 20 -0.97 -5.89 3.60
C TYR A 20 -2.03 -5.94 4.70
N ASP A 21 -3.24 -6.40 4.38
CA ASP A 21 -4.36 -6.43 5.32
C ASP A 21 -4.11 -7.40 6.49
N GLU A 22 -3.51 -8.56 6.20
CA GLU A 22 -3.32 -9.63 7.19
C GLU A 22 -2.08 -9.44 8.08
N LEU A 23 -0.99 -8.88 7.54
CA LEU A 23 0.28 -8.77 8.26
C LEU A 23 0.68 -7.32 8.55
N LEU A 24 0.66 -6.45 7.54
CA LEU A 24 1.23 -5.11 7.68
C LEU A 24 0.32 -4.20 8.51
N VAL A 25 -0.99 -4.23 8.29
CA VAL A 25 -1.94 -3.40 9.03
C VAL A 25 -1.91 -3.72 10.54
N PRO A 26 -2.07 -4.98 11.00
CA PRO A 26 -1.95 -5.30 12.42
C PRO A 26 -0.58 -5.00 13.01
N PHE A 27 0.48 -5.03 12.18
CA PHE A 27 1.84 -4.71 12.61
C PHE A 27 2.00 -3.21 12.88
N PHE A 28 1.53 -2.34 11.97
CA PHE A 28 1.60 -0.89 12.15
C PHE A 28 0.70 -0.39 13.27
N HIS A 29 -0.45 -1.04 13.52
CA HIS A 29 -1.32 -0.69 14.66
C HIS A 29 -0.62 -0.82 16.02
N ARG A 30 0.47 -1.59 16.10
CA ARG A 30 1.28 -1.75 17.33
C ARG A 30 2.36 -0.68 17.51
N MET A 31 2.45 0.27 16.57
CA MET A 31 3.47 1.32 16.50
C MET A 31 2.84 2.73 16.58
N SER A 32 1.86 2.94 17.47
CA SER A 32 1.11 4.20 17.57
C SER A 32 1.96 5.47 17.79
N ASN A 33 3.19 5.32 18.30
CA ASN A 33 4.15 6.41 18.54
C ASN A 33 5.05 6.73 17.34
N LEU A 34 4.83 6.09 16.19
CA LEU A 34 5.66 6.27 15.01
C LEU A 34 5.46 7.66 14.41
N GLU A 35 6.55 8.40 14.26
CA GLU A 35 6.59 9.75 13.68
C GLU A 35 6.98 9.72 12.21
N ASN A 36 7.80 8.74 11.81
CA ASN A 36 8.33 8.60 10.46
C ASN A 36 8.12 7.17 9.94
N LEU A 37 7.46 7.05 8.79
CA LEU A 37 7.20 5.77 8.15
C LEU A 37 7.56 5.83 6.67
N ASN A 38 8.46 4.95 6.24
CA ASN A 38 8.75 4.73 4.83
C ASN A 38 8.36 3.30 4.45
N LEU A 39 7.40 3.16 3.55
CA LEU A 39 6.92 1.88 3.06
C LEU A 39 7.16 1.78 1.57
N TYR A 40 7.90 0.74 1.19
CA TYR A 40 8.00 0.28 -0.17
C TYR A 40 7.41 -1.12 -0.26
N ILE A 41 6.33 -1.28 -1.02
CA ILE A 41 5.64 -2.55 -1.18
C ILE A 41 5.63 -2.90 -2.66
N ASN A 42 6.22 -4.03 -3.01
CA ASN A 42 6.12 -4.61 -4.35
C ASN A 42 5.37 -5.94 -4.25
N VAL A 43 4.27 -6.05 -4.97
CA VAL A 43 3.35 -7.17 -4.84
C VAL A 43 2.88 -7.72 -6.18
N ASP A 44 2.82 -9.05 -6.28
CA ASP A 44 2.21 -9.76 -7.41
C ASP A 44 0.75 -10.19 -7.09
N GLU A 45 -0.07 -10.30 -8.14
CA GLU A 45 -1.41 -10.92 -8.13
C GLU A 45 -2.43 -10.29 -7.17
N ARG A 46 -2.46 -8.97 -7.05
CA ARG A 46 -3.51 -8.34 -6.25
C ARG A 46 -4.88 -8.38 -6.94
N LYS A 47 -5.93 -8.69 -6.17
CA LYS A 47 -7.33 -8.75 -6.64
C LYS A 47 -8.01 -7.38 -6.72
N THR A 48 -7.54 -6.39 -5.95
CA THR A 48 -8.11 -5.04 -5.86
C THR A 48 -7.01 -3.97 -5.88
N PHE A 49 -7.34 -2.75 -6.30
CA PHE A 49 -6.40 -1.61 -6.32
C PHE A 49 -6.23 -1.05 -4.90
N PHE A 50 -5.17 -0.26 -4.67
CA PHE A 50 -4.96 0.42 -3.37
C PHE A 50 -5.37 1.85 -3.59
N ASP A 51 -6.33 2.34 -2.82
CA ASP A 51 -6.74 3.73 -2.92
C ASP A 51 -6.41 4.52 -1.65
N GLY A 52 -6.70 5.81 -1.69
CA GLY A 52 -6.50 6.70 -0.56
C GLY A 52 -7.36 6.33 0.65
N ASN A 53 -8.56 5.78 0.47
CA ASN A 53 -9.43 5.40 1.58
C ASN A 53 -8.87 4.19 2.32
N ASP A 54 -8.40 3.18 1.58
CA ASP A 54 -7.69 2.02 2.14
C ASP A 54 -6.53 2.50 3.01
N LEU A 55 -5.69 3.40 2.48
CA LEU A 55 -4.53 3.90 3.20
C LEU A 55 -4.90 4.68 4.46
N LYS A 56 -5.95 5.51 4.37
CA LYS A 56 -6.45 6.32 5.49
C LYS A 56 -6.91 5.42 6.63
N MET A 57 -7.78 4.47 6.29
CA MET A 57 -8.41 3.56 7.25
C MET A 57 -7.39 2.62 7.88
N ASN A 58 -6.43 2.11 7.11
CA ASN A 58 -5.58 1.04 7.57
C ASN A 58 -4.30 1.52 8.26
N ILE A 59 -3.71 2.64 7.85
CA ILE A 59 -2.42 3.12 8.39
C ILE A 59 -2.60 4.46 9.08
N ILE A 60 -3.11 5.46 8.37
CA ILE A 60 -3.03 6.85 8.82
C ILE A 60 -3.81 7.08 10.12
N ASN A 61 -5.05 6.60 10.20
CA ASN A 61 -5.89 6.79 11.38
C ASN A 61 -5.32 6.09 12.64
N HIS A 62 -4.42 5.12 12.46
CA HIS A 62 -3.84 4.33 13.56
C HIS A 62 -2.45 4.82 14.00
N LEU A 63 -1.88 5.78 13.28
CA LEU A 63 -0.57 6.37 13.57
C LEU A 63 -0.73 7.88 13.81
N PRO A 64 -1.32 8.29 14.95
CA PRO A 64 -1.68 9.68 15.21
C PRO A 64 -0.46 10.61 15.32
N GLN A 65 0.73 10.08 15.60
CA GLN A 65 1.98 10.84 15.70
C GLN A 65 2.73 10.96 14.36
N LEU A 66 2.18 10.40 13.28
CA LEU A 66 2.87 10.29 12.00
C LEU A 66 2.97 11.65 11.29
N ASN A 67 4.17 12.23 11.33
CA ASN A 67 4.49 13.51 10.73
C ASN A 67 5.03 13.34 9.31
N ASN A 68 5.87 12.31 9.10
CA ASN A 68 6.48 12.03 7.81
C ASN A 68 6.06 10.66 7.31
N PHE A 69 5.45 10.63 6.14
CA PHE A 69 5.02 9.39 5.52
C PHE A 69 5.41 9.33 4.06
N THR A 70 6.20 8.32 3.71
CA THR A 70 6.48 7.94 2.33
C THR A 70 5.87 6.59 2.07
N PHE A 71 4.95 6.52 1.10
CA PHE A 71 4.32 5.29 0.68
C PHE A 71 4.55 5.08 -0.81
N ASN A 72 5.35 4.08 -1.15
CA ASN A 72 5.57 3.65 -2.51
C ASN A 72 5.02 2.23 -2.64
N ILE A 73 4.09 2.05 -3.57
CA ILE A 73 3.57 0.73 -3.89
C ILE A 73 3.69 0.48 -5.38
N ARG A 74 4.22 -0.69 -5.70
CA ARG A 74 4.21 -1.29 -7.03
C ARG A 74 3.36 -2.55 -6.98
N SER A 75 2.32 -2.60 -7.79
CA SER A 75 1.42 -3.76 -7.88
C SER A 75 1.44 -4.33 -9.28
N LEU A 76 1.84 -5.59 -9.44
CA LEU A 76 1.66 -6.35 -10.67
C LEU A 76 0.32 -7.06 -10.57
N SER A 77 -0.67 -6.56 -11.31
CA SER A 77 -2.05 -7.03 -11.18
C SER A 77 -2.45 -7.87 -12.39
N SER A 78 -2.82 -9.12 -12.14
CA SER A 78 -3.21 -10.07 -13.17
C SER A 78 -4.74 -10.11 -13.27
N PHE A 79 -5.34 -9.29 -14.13
CA PHE A 79 -6.81 -9.22 -14.27
C PHE A 79 -7.30 -10.12 -15.41
N TYR A 80 -8.40 -10.83 -15.16
CA TYR A 80 -8.99 -11.79 -16.10
C TYR A 80 -10.01 -11.15 -17.05
N ASN A 81 -10.53 -9.96 -16.71
CA ASN A 81 -11.53 -9.23 -17.49
C ASN A 81 -11.01 -7.82 -17.76
N GLU A 82 -10.66 -7.55 -19.02
CA GLU A 82 -9.91 -6.38 -19.50
C GLU A 82 -10.74 -5.08 -19.65
N ILE A 83 -11.96 -5.04 -19.12
CA ILE A 83 -12.88 -3.92 -19.39
C ILE A 83 -12.93 -3.04 -18.13
N ASN A 84 -12.20 -1.91 -18.18
CA ASN A 84 -12.12 -0.83 -17.17
C ASN A 84 -11.07 -0.99 -16.06
N LEU A 85 -9.81 -1.25 -16.44
CA LEU A 85 -8.70 -1.09 -15.49
C LEU A 85 -8.44 0.40 -15.24
N PRO A 86 -8.42 0.86 -13.97
CA PRO A 86 -8.14 2.25 -13.66
C PRO A 86 -6.70 2.61 -14.08
N LEU A 87 -6.53 3.78 -14.70
CA LEU A 87 -5.19 4.27 -15.04
C LEU A 87 -4.45 4.65 -13.75
N ASN A 88 -3.11 4.55 -13.78
CA ASN A 88 -2.27 4.97 -12.64
C ASN A 88 -2.60 6.40 -12.18
N GLU A 89 -2.91 7.29 -13.13
CA GLU A 89 -3.33 8.66 -12.83
C GLU A 89 -4.63 8.70 -12.03
N ASP A 90 -5.63 7.89 -12.39
CA ASP A 90 -6.92 7.87 -11.69
C ASP A 90 -6.78 7.33 -10.27
N ILE A 91 -5.93 6.32 -10.07
CA ILE A 91 -5.62 5.79 -8.74
C ILE A 91 -4.84 6.84 -7.93
N GLN A 92 -3.85 7.50 -8.54
CA GLN A 92 -3.07 8.54 -7.87
C GLN A 92 -3.95 9.72 -7.40
N LYS A 93 -5.03 10.02 -8.12
CA LYS A 93 -6.01 11.06 -7.70
C LYS A 93 -6.70 10.73 -6.38
N THR A 94 -6.81 9.47 -6.00
CA THR A 94 -7.43 9.07 -4.72
C THR A 94 -6.59 9.49 -3.51
N PHE A 95 -5.30 9.79 -3.71
CA PHE A 95 -4.39 10.24 -2.64
C PHE A 95 -4.26 11.77 -2.52
N ARG A 96 -5.10 12.55 -3.21
CA ARG A 96 -4.98 14.03 -3.23
C ARG A 96 -5.12 14.70 -1.86
N ASP A 97 -5.83 14.07 -0.94
CA ASP A 97 -6.06 14.60 0.41
C ASP A 97 -4.85 14.44 1.34
N PHE A 98 -3.78 13.77 0.89
CA PHE A 98 -2.57 13.52 1.67
C PHE A 98 -1.41 14.46 1.30
N LYS A 99 -1.68 15.75 1.08
CA LYS A 99 -0.69 16.72 0.54
C LYS A 99 0.66 16.76 1.27
N ASP A 100 0.67 16.51 2.58
CA ASP A 100 1.88 16.53 3.42
C ASP A 100 2.61 15.16 3.45
N LYS A 101 2.10 14.16 2.72
CA LYS A 101 2.62 12.80 2.68
C LYS A 101 3.02 12.44 1.25
N GLN A 102 4.19 11.85 1.10
CA GLN A 102 4.68 11.44 -0.21
C GLN A 102 4.11 10.08 -0.56
N ILE A 103 3.10 10.05 -1.44
CA ILE A 103 2.47 8.82 -1.89
C ILE A 103 2.69 8.64 -3.38
N ILE A 104 3.32 7.54 -3.76
CA ILE A 104 3.58 7.14 -5.14
C ILE A 104 2.93 5.78 -5.35
N TYR A 105 1.91 5.73 -6.21
CA TYR A 105 1.24 4.50 -6.58
C TYR A 105 1.53 4.14 -8.03
N TRP A 106 1.98 2.92 -8.27
CA TRP A 106 2.12 2.35 -9.60
C TRP A 106 1.51 0.96 -9.66
N THR A 107 0.68 0.71 -10.65
CA THR A 107 0.28 -0.65 -11.02
C THR A 107 0.60 -0.93 -12.47
N ASP A 108 1.17 -2.12 -12.69
CA ASP A 108 1.39 -2.70 -14.00
C ASP A 108 0.36 -3.81 -14.19
N TYR A 109 -0.26 -3.86 -15.38
CA TYR A 109 -1.26 -4.86 -15.72
C TYR A 109 -0.66 -5.90 -16.65
N PHE A 110 -0.82 -7.18 -16.31
CA PHE A 110 -0.39 -8.28 -17.18
C PHE A 110 -1.55 -9.24 -17.43
N PRO A 111 -1.77 -9.68 -18.68
CA PRO A 111 -2.72 -10.73 -18.96
C PRO A 111 -2.28 -12.01 -18.23
N LYS A 112 -3.19 -12.66 -17.50
CA LYS A 112 -2.90 -14.00 -16.97
C LYS A 112 -2.56 -14.90 -18.16
N GLN A 113 -1.38 -15.52 -18.15
CA GLN A 113 -1.08 -16.59 -19.10
C GLN A 113 -2.19 -17.63 -18.96
N LYS A 114 -2.96 -17.87 -20.04
CA LYS A 114 -3.86 -19.02 -20.11
C LYS A 114 -2.96 -20.24 -19.90
N LYS A 115 -3.05 -20.88 -18.73
CA LYS A 115 -2.50 -22.22 -18.56
C LYS A 115 -3.20 -23.09 -19.62
N GLY A 116 -2.44 -23.51 -20.63
CA GLY A 116 -2.93 -24.36 -21.71
C GLY A 116 -3.54 -25.62 -21.10
N TYR A 117 -4.78 -25.90 -21.50
CA TYR A 117 -5.41 -27.21 -21.35
C TYR A 117 -5.03 -28.07 -22.55
#